data_AF-A0A8C1MXR5-F1
#
_entry.id   AF-A0A8C1MXR5-F1
#
_cell.length_a   1.000
_cell.length_b   1.000
_cell.length_c   1.000
_cell.angle_alpha   90.00
_cell.angle_beta   90.00
_cell.angle_gamma   90.00
#
_symmetry.space_group_name_H-M   'P 1'
#
loop_
_entity.id
_entity.type
_entity.pdbx_description
1 polymer ?
#
loop_
_entity_poly.entity_id
_entity_poly.type
_entity_poly.pdbx_seq_one_letter_code
_entity_poly.pdbx_strand_id
1 'polypeptide(L)'
;LSLSITNYRHFSYNSECVIVLYRLNDCGVTDRGCAALASALRSNPSHLRELDLSGNKIRDLGVKSLCAVLEDPHCKLEILL
;
A
#
# COMPACT_ATOMS: atom_id res chain seq x y z
N LEU A 1 11.28 17.16 -7.50
CA LEU A 1 11.34 15.81 -6.89
C LEU A 1 9.91 15.36 -6.58
N SER A 2 9.14 15.07 -7.62
CA SER A 2 7.79 14.51 -7.49
C SER A 2 7.92 13.08 -7.97
N LEU A 3 7.83 12.11 -7.04
CA LEU A 3 7.73 10.71 -7.41
C LEU A 3 6.27 10.47 -7.80
N SER A 4 5.97 10.66 -9.09
CA SER A 4 4.68 10.27 -9.66
C SER A 4 4.61 8.74 -9.70
N ILE A 5 3.75 8.17 -8.86
CA ILE A 5 3.37 6.76 -8.93
C ILE A 5 2.42 6.65 -10.13
N THR A 6 2.94 6.38 -11.31
CA THR A 6 2.10 5.96 -12.43
C THR A 6 2.86 5.00 -13.32
N ASN A 7 2.65 3.71 -13.11
CA ASN A 7 2.87 2.68 -14.13
C ASN A 7 1.93 1.51 -13.86
N TYR A 8 0.84 1.48 -14.63
CA TYR A 8 -0.11 0.37 -14.67
C TYR A 8 0.56 -0.87 -15.26
N ARG A 9 0.72 -1.94 -14.46
CA ARG A 9 1.01 -3.29 -14.97
C ARG A 9 -0.23 -4.16 -14.86
N HIS A 10 -0.53 -4.83 -15.96
CA HIS A 10 -1.60 -5.81 -16.08
C HIS A 10 -1.25 -7.02 -15.19
N PHE A 11 -2.07 -7.31 -14.17
CA PHE A 11 -1.83 -8.46 -13.29
C PHE A 11 -2.49 -9.72 -13.86
N SER A 12 -1.66 -10.73 -14.15
CA SER A 12 -2.09 -12.08 -14.46
C SER A 12 -2.30 -12.84 -13.14
N TYR A 13 -3.50 -13.36 -12.91
CA TYR A 13 -3.84 -14.17 -11.74
C TYR A 13 -3.14 -15.53 -11.80
N ASN A 14 -2.33 -15.87 -10.78
CA ASN A 14 -1.73 -17.19 -10.60
C ASN A 14 -2.34 -17.86 -9.36
N SER A 15 -2.82 -19.10 -9.53
CA SER A 15 -3.60 -19.86 -8.54
C SER A 15 -2.79 -20.51 -7.41
N GLU A 16 -1.47 -20.31 -7.34
CA GLU A 16 -0.63 -20.76 -6.20
C GLU A 16 -0.03 -19.62 -5.39
N CYS A 17 -0.23 -18.36 -5.80
CA CYS A 17 0.13 -17.18 -5.02
C CYS A 17 -1.15 -16.56 -4.46
N VAL A 18 -1.31 -16.52 -3.13
CA VAL A 18 -2.40 -15.74 -2.51
C VAL A 18 -2.04 -14.25 -2.61
N ILE A 19 -2.12 -13.70 -3.83
CA ILE A 19 -2.03 -12.26 -4.10
C ILE A 19 -3.33 -11.66 -3.56
N VAL A 20 -3.32 -11.25 -2.28
CA VAL A 20 -4.39 -10.42 -1.74
C VAL A 20 -4.13 -9.00 -2.22
N LEU A 21 -4.85 -8.58 -3.24
CA LEU A 21 -4.94 -7.19 -3.66
C LEU A 21 -6.03 -6.53 -2.83
N TYR A 22 -5.66 -5.62 -1.92
CA TYR A 22 -6.63 -4.84 -1.15
C TYR A 22 -6.79 -3.47 -1.82
N ARG A 23 -7.97 -3.22 -2.39
CA ARG A 23 -8.28 -1.97 -3.08
C ARG A 23 -9.06 -1.04 -2.16
N LEU A 24 -8.41 0.05 -1.76
CA LEU A 24 -9.03 1.18 -1.07
C LEU A 24 -9.06 2.40 -1.99
N ASN A 25 -9.10 2.20 -3.30
CA ASN A 25 -9.10 3.28 -4.27
C ASN A 25 -10.33 4.18 -4.06
N ASP A 26 -10.14 5.49 -4.11
CA ASP A 26 -11.21 6.50 -3.94
C ASP A 26 -12.10 6.29 -2.68
N CYS A 27 -11.53 5.73 -1.62
CA CYS A 27 -12.25 5.44 -0.36
C CYS A 27 -12.16 6.59 0.67
N GLY A 28 -11.64 7.75 0.28
CA GLY A 28 -11.46 8.89 1.18
C GLY A 28 -10.36 8.68 2.23
N VAL A 29 -9.38 7.83 1.94
CA VAL A 29 -8.21 7.62 2.81
C VAL A 29 -7.45 8.93 2.97
N THR A 30 -7.17 9.29 4.23
CA THR A 30 -6.41 10.48 4.62
C THR A 30 -5.05 10.09 5.20
N ASP A 31 -4.22 11.06 5.56
CA ASP A 31 -2.95 10.80 6.25
C ASP A 31 -3.13 10.00 7.55
N ARG A 32 -4.22 10.23 8.29
CA ARG A 32 -4.56 9.43 9.48
C ARG A 32 -4.88 7.99 9.11
N GLY A 33 -5.60 7.78 8.01
CA GLY A 33 -5.87 6.45 7.47
C GLY A 33 -4.58 5.72 7.09
N CYS A 34 -3.63 6.42 6.47
CA CYS A 34 -2.31 5.88 6.14
C CYS A 34 -1.52 5.49 7.39
N ALA A 35 -1.55 6.30 8.45
CA ALA A 35 -0.92 5.96 9.72
C ALA A 35 -1.54 4.71 10.38
N ALA A 36 -2.88 4.58 10.32
CA ALA A 36 -3.58 3.40 10.80
C ALA A 36 -3.24 2.14 9.98
N LEU A 37 -3.24 2.25 8.65
CA LEU A 37 -2.79 1.18 7.75
C LEU A 37 -1.35 0.77 8.05
N ALA A 38 -0.45 1.73 8.24
CA ALA A 38 0.94 1.47 8.58
C ALA A 38 1.08 0.72 9.92
N SER A 39 0.30 1.10 10.93
CA SER A 39 0.27 0.38 12.20
C SER A 39 -0.26 -1.05 12.04
N ALA A 40 -1.32 -1.25 11.24
CA ALA A 40 -1.89 -2.56 10.98
C ALA A 40 -0.89 -3.48 10.25
N LEU A 41 -0.21 -2.96 9.23
CA LEU A 41 0.79 -3.70 8.45
C LEU A 41 2.00 -4.11 9.30
N ARG A 42 2.44 -3.27 10.24
CA ARG A 42 3.52 -3.62 11.17
C ARG A 42 3.07 -4.63 12.24
N SER A 43 1.88 -4.43 12.81
CA SER A 43 1.37 -5.30 13.87
C SER A 43 1.03 -6.70 13.38
N ASN A 44 0.62 -6.81 12.11
CA ASN A 44 0.35 -8.08 11.47
C ASN A 44 0.96 -8.01 10.06
N PRO A 45 2.24 -8.42 9.90
CA PRO A 45 2.89 -8.53 8.60
C PRO A 45 2.20 -9.63 7.79
N SER A 46 1.06 -9.24 7.23
CA SER A 46 0.14 -10.12 6.54
C SER A 46 0.76 -10.58 5.23
N HIS A 47 0.10 -11.53 4.57
CA HIS A 47 0.48 -11.95 3.21
C HIS A 47 0.10 -10.92 2.14
N LEU A 48 -0.32 -9.71 2.52
CA LEU A 48 -0.66 -8.63 1.60
C LEU A 48 0.58 -8.25 0.77
N ARG A 49 0.50 -8.52 -0.54
CA ARG A 49 1.54 -8.18 -1.51
C ARG A 49 1.26 -6.88 -2.24
N GLU A 50 -0.02 -6.54 -2.39
CA GLU A 50 -0.44 -5.40 -3.20
C GLU A 50 -1.53 -4.59 -2.48
N LEU A 51 -1.30 -3.28 -2.37
CA LEU A 51 -2.23 -2.33 -1.77
C LEU A 51 -2.46 -1.17 -2.75
N ASP A 52 -3.72 -0.93 -3.11
CA ASP A 52 -4.10 0.17 -3.99
C ASP A 52 -4.83 1.25 -3.20
N LEU A 53 -4.17 2.41 -3.07
CA LEU A 53 -4.66 3.64 -2.47
C LEU A 53 -4.86 4.74 -3.50
N SER A 54 -4.87 4.42 -4.79
CA SER A 54 -5.07 5.40 -5.86
C SER A 54 -6.39 6.16 -5.71
N GLY A 55 -6.44 7.39 -6.21
CA GLY A 55 -7.64 8.25 -6.08
C GLY A 55 -7.90 8.79 -4.67
N ASN A 56 -7.11 8.45 -3.66
CA ASN A 56 -7.21 9.06 -2.34
C ASN A 56 -6.37 10.35 -2.22
N LYS A 57 -6.82 11.26 -1.36
CA LYS A 57 -6.12 12.54 -1.08
C LYS A 57 -5.07 12.36 0.02
N ILE A 58 -4.06 11.54 -0.27
CA ILE A 58 -2.94 11.28 0.63
C ILE A 58 -1.89 12.38 0.44
N ARG A 59 -1.41 12.97 1.53
CA ARG A 59 -0.35 13.99 1.54
C ARG A 59 0.96 13.40 2.04
N ASP A 60 1.99 14.23 2.12
CA ASP A 60 3.35 13.83 2.52
C ASP A 60 3.42 13.06 3.84
N LEU A 61 2.56 13.39 4.82
CA LEU A 61 2.53 12.68 6.11
C LEU A 61 2.02 11.24 5.96
N GLY A 62 1.00 11.02 5.15
CA GLY A 62 0.50 9.68 4.85
C GLY A 62 1.52 8.86 4.06
N VAL A 63 2.14 9.47 3.04
CA VAL A 63 3.20 8.82 2.25
C VAL A 63 4.37 8.41 3.13
N LYS A 64 4.90 9.32 3.96
CA LYS A 64 6.00 9.00 4.90
C LYS A 64 5.65 7.85 5.85
N SER A 65 4.39 7.81 6.32
CA SER A 65 3.94 6.75 7.22
C SER A 65 3.97 5.38 6.55
N LEU A 66 3.60 5.31 5.27
CA LEU A 66 3.63 4.07 4.47
C LEU A 66 5.05 3.71 4.04
N CYS A 67 5.89 4.66 3.64
CA CYS A 67 7.30 4.42 3.32
C CYS A 67 8.06 3.78 4.49
N ALA A 68 7.83 4.25 5.73
CA ALA A 68 8.42 3.66 6.93
C ALA A 68 8.00 2.20 7.16
N VAL A 69 6.88 1.75 6.58
CA VAL A 69 6.50 0.33 6.59
C VAL A 69 7.28 -0.46 5.55
N LEU A 70 7.49 0.11 4.36
CA LEU A 70 8.25 -0.54 3.29
C LEU A 70 9.74 -0.71 3.62
N GLU A 71 10.26 0.13 4.50
CA GLU A 71 11.62 0.00 5.06
C GLU A 71 11.73 -1.10 6.13
N ASP A 72 10.60 -1.62 6.64
CA ASP A 72 10.59 -2.71 7.60
C ASP A 72 10.96 -4.04 6.91
N PRO A 73 12.00 -4.76 7.36
CA PRO A 73 12.41 -6.02 6.74
C PRO A 73 11.38 -7.14 6.85
N HIS A 74 10.40 -7.02 7.75
CA HIS A 74 9.28 -7.95 7.88
C HIS A 74 8.09 -7.56 6.99
N CYS A 75 8.15 -6.41 6.32
CA CYS A 75 7.13 -6.01 5.37
C CYS A 75 7.12 -6.95 4.17
N LYS A 76 5.92 -7.39 3.82
CA LYS A 76 5.64 -8.30 2.72
C LYS A 76 5.01 -7.59 1.52
N LEU A 77 4.75 -6.30 1.65
CA LEU A 77 4.15 -5.49 0.60
C LEU A 77 5.17 -5.28 -0.51
N GLU A 78 4.82 -5.71 -1.71
CA GLU A 78 5.66 -5.61 -2.91
C GLU A 78 5.24 -4.40 -3.75
N ILE A 79 3.95 -4.06 -3.73
CA ILE A 79 3.35 -3.04 -4.60
C ILE A 79 2.41 -2.16 -3.79
N LEU A 80 2.61 -0.85 -3.89
CA LEU A 80 1.76 0.21 -3.36
C LEU A 80 1.38 1.15 -4.51
N LEU A 81 0.08 1.23 -4.82
CA LEU A 81 -0.48 2.05 -5.90
C LEU A 81 -1.23 3.27 -5.36
#